data_AF-A0AAV5U4Q6-F1
#
_entry.id   AF-A0AAV5U4Q6-F1
#
_cell.length_a   1.000
_cell.length_b   1.000
_cell.length_c   1.000
_cell.angle_alpha   90.00
_cell.angle_beta   90.00
_cell.angle_gamma   90.00
#
_symmetry.space_group_name_H-M   'P 1'
#
loop_
_entity.id
_entity.type
_entity.pdbx_description
1 polymer ?
#
loop_
_entity_poly.entity_id
_entity_poly.type
_entity_poly.pdbx_seq_one_letter_code
_entity_poly.pdbx_strand_id
1 'polypeptide(L)'
;MKSIAASISTAFRENIDQLDWITPASKQGAFQKIDNLVLNIAYTGWVLDDAKLSEYYKKLGTVQTDTFLDQQDKVTAFSIYEMLFVLGTPVDRTIFANEIYITNAWDNVELNSVSIPAGILNGPFYDYNYPAAVNYGGIGSITGEEIALLFDSDGLQWDGTGVLNSWMDDSSMIGLTNMTQCVVNEYSNFCPLGPGNPCVNGTKTQAENVADNGGLQAVYKAFKSFETLNGPDPLLPGAASSFNAFGILICPSISNDHPKSGTESSIQPGLP
;
A
#
# COMPACT_ATOMS: atom_id res chain seq x y z
N MET A 1 -9.89 -1.39 -11.90
CA MET A 1 -9.19 -1.15 -10.62
C MET A 1 -10.01 -1.44 -9.37
N LYS A 2 -11.10 -0.71 -9.05
CA LYS A 2 -11.88 -0.92 -7.79
C LYS A 2 -12.27 -2.38 -7.52
N SER A 3 -12.73 -3.10 -8.55
CA SER A 3 -13.05 -4.53 -8.45
C SER A 3 -11.85 -5.42 -8.13
N ILE A 4 -10.66 -5.10 -8.67
CA ILE A 4 -9.41 -5.83 -8.39
C ILE A 4 -9.07 -5.65 -6.91
N ALA A 5 -9.01 -4.42 -6.42
CA ALA A 5 -8.68 -4.12 -5.02
C ALA A 5 -9.66 -4.79 -4.03
N ALA A 6 -10.97 -4.71 -4.29
CA ALA A 6 -11.98 -5.38 -3.48
C ALA A 6 -11.82 -6.91 -3.47
N SER A 7 -11.50 -7.52 -4.61
CA SER A 7 -11.25 -8.96 -4.69
C SER A 7 -10.01 -9.41 -3.92
N ILE A 8 -8.96 -8.58 -3.90
CA ILE A 8 -7.73 -8.84 -3.14
C ILE A 8 -7.99 -8.73 -1.64
N SER A 9 -8.71 -7.69 -1.20
CA SER A 9 -9.14 -7.53 0.19
C SER A 9 -9.95 -8.75 0.67
N THR A 10 -10.87 -9.23 -0.16
CA THR A 10 -11.65 -10.46 0.12
C THR A 10 -10.74 -11.68 0.23
N ALA A 11 -9.84 -11.88 -0.73
CA ALA A 11 -8.91 -13.01 -0.73
C ALA A 11 -7.94 -12.98 0.46
N PHE A 12 -7.49 -11.79 0.88
CA PHE A 12 -6.64 -11.60 2.07
C PHE A 12 -7.38 -12.01 3.35
N ARG A 13 -8.65 -11.61 3.49
CA ARG A 13 -9.52 -12.04 4.60
C ARG A 13 -9.65 -13.56 4.66
N GLU A 14 -9.85 -14.19 3.52
CA GLU A 14 -9.93 -15.65 3.45
C GLU A 14 -8.59 -16.34 3.74
N ASN A 15 -7.45 -15.71 3.40
CA ASN A 15 -6.14 -16.24 3.77
C ASN A 15 -5.95 -16.22 5.29
N ILE A 16 -6.36 -15.14 5.98
CA ILE A 16 -6.34 -15.07 7.44
C ILE A 16 -7.19 -16.18 8.06
N ASP A 17 -8.36 -16.47 7.47
CA ASP A 17 -9.24 -17.52 7.96
C ASP A 17 -8.57 -18.92 7.95
N GLN A 18 -7.61 -19.16 7.06
CA GLN A 18 -6.87 -20.43 6.97
C GLN A 18 -5.65 -20.51 7.90
N LEU A 19 -5.34 -19.44 8.65
CA LEU A 19 -4.21 -19.47 9.58
C LEU A 19 -4.59 -20.24 10.85
N ASP A 20 -3.90 -21.35 11.12
CA ASP A 20 -4.16 -22.19 12.30
C ASP A 20 -3.55 -21.64 13.60
N TRP A 21 -2.59 -20.73 13.47
CA TRP A 21 -1.85 -20.16 14.60
C TRP A 21 -2.49 -18.90 15.20
N ILE A 22 -3.57 -18.39 14.60
CA ILE A 22 -4.34 -17.25 15.10
C ILE A 22 -5.67 -17.73 15.67
N THR A 23 -6.03 -17.26 16.87
CA THR A 23 -7.24 -17.73 17.55
C THR A 23 -8.51 -17.21 16.87
N PRO A 24 -9.69 -17.83 17.11
CA PRO A 24 -10.96 -17.31 16.61
C PRO A 24 -11.25 -15.86 17.03
N ALA A 25 -10.80 -15.43 18.23
CA ALA A 25 -10.99 -14.06 18.71
C ALA A 25 -10.12 -13.07 17.91
N SER A 26 -8.84 -13.38 17.71
CA SER A 26 -7.92 -12.54 16.92
C SER A 26 -8.32 -12.51 15.43
N LYS A 27 -8.82 -13.63 14.87
CA LYS A 27 -9.40 -13.65 13.51
C LYS A 27 -10.56 -12.67 13.38
N GLN A 28 -11.41 -12.58 14.39
CA GLN A 28 -12.55 -11.67 14.37
C GLN A 28 -12.07 -10.21 14.28
N GLY A 29 -11.05 -9.82 15.07
CA GLY A 29 -10.48 -8.48 15.00
C GLY A 29 -9.87 -8.18 13.62
N ALA A 30 -9.15 -9.15 13.05
CA ALA A 30 -8.64 -9.03 11.69
C ALA A 30 -9.75 -8.88 10.64
N PHE A 31 -10.84 -9.65 10.77
CA PHE A 31 -11.99 -9.52 9.88
C PHE A 31 -12.65 -8.15 10.01
N GLN A 32 -12.87 -7.65 11.23
CA GLN A 32 -13.38 -6.29 11.42
C GLN A 32 -12.47 -5.25 10.78
N LYS A 33 -11.15 -5.45 10.83
CA LYS A 33 -10.19 -4.54 10.20
C LYS A 33 -10.34 -4.51 8.69
N ILE A 34 -10.41 -5.69 8.05
CA ILE A 34 -10.60 -5.80 6.60
C ILE A 34 -11.98 -5.32 6.17
N ASP A 35 -13.03 -5.70 6.90
CA ASP A 35 -14.41 -5.35 6.58
C ASP A 35 -14.65 -3.82 6.67
N ASN A 36 -13.86 -3.11 7.50
CA ASN A 36 -13.90 -1.65 7.61
C ASN A 36 -12.82 -0.93 6.76
N LEU A 37 -12.01 -1.64 5.98
CA LEU A 37 -10.94 -1.05 5.17
C LEU A 37 -11.49 -0.07 4.13
N VAL A 38 -10.90 1.11 4.04
CA VAL A 38 -11.19 2.10 2.98
C VAL A 38 -10.17 2.00 1.86
N LEU A 39 -10.64 1.76 0.63
CA LEU A 39 -9.81 1.70 -0.58
C LEU A 39 -9.96 2.99 -1.40
N ASN A 40 -8.95 3.86 -1.31
CA ASN A 40 -8.89 5.12 -2.05
C ASN A 40 -8.22 4.90 -3.41
N ILE A 41 -8.95 5.08 -4.50
CA ILE A 41 -8.48 4.75 -5.86
C ILE A 41 -8.48 5.98 -6.75
N ALA A 42 -7.35 6.24 -7.39
CA ALA A 42 -7.03 7.33 -8.31
C ALA A 42 -7.04 8.73 -7.67
N TYR A 43 -8.20 9.20 -7.25
CA TYR A 43 -8.40 10.55 -6.72
C TYR A 43 -9.77 10.67 -6.02
N THR A 44 -9.94 11.73 -5.23
CA THR A 44 -11.22 12.11 -4.63
C THR A 44 -12.07 12.92 -5.61
N GLY A 45 -13.40 12.79 -5.55
CA GLY A 45 -14.28 13.47 -6.52
C GLY A 45 -14.24 15.01 -6.45
N TRP A 46 -13.75 15.60 -5.35
CA TRP A 46 -13.72 17.06 -5.19
C TRP A 46 -12.67 17.73 -6.08
N VAL A 47 -11.59 17.04 -6.48
CA VAL A 47 -10.56 17.62 -7.36
C VAL A 47 -11.04 17.84 -8.79
N LEU A 48 -12.17 17.23 -9.18
CA LEU A 48 -12.80 17.40 -10.50
C LEU A 48 -13.92 18.45 -10.49
N ASP A 49 -14.20 19.05 -9.34
CA ASP A 49 -15.25 20.05 -9.16
C ASP A 49 -14.60 21.43 -9.01
N ASP A 50 -14.66 22.25 -10.06
CA ASP A 50 -14.03 23.58 -10.10
C ASP A 50 -14.41 24.46 -8.91
N ALA A 51 -15.65 24.35 -8.42
CA ALA A 51 -16.12 25.15 -7.30
C ALA A 51 -15.48 24.68 -5.98
N LYS A 52 -15.38 23.36 -5.77
CA LYS A 52 -14.71 22.80 -4.58
C LYS A 52 -13.21 23.05 -4.60
N LEU A 53 -12.58 22.88 -5.77
CA LEU A 53 -11.15 23.15 -5.96
C LEU A 53 -10.83 24.62 -5.72
N SER A 54 -11.66 25.53 -6.22
CA SER A 54 -11.51 26.97 -5.99
C SER A 54 -11.72 27.36 -4.52
N GLU A 55 -12.69 26.75 -3.84
CA GLU A 55 -12.92 27.02 -2.41
C GLU A 55 -11.76 26.49 -1.55
N TYR A 56 -11.21 25.33 -1.89
CA TYR A 56 -10.04 24.75 -1.23
C TYR A 56 -8.82 25.70 -1.29
N TYR A 57 -8.46 26.17 -2.49
CA TYR A 57 -7.30 27.07 -2.66
C TYR A 57 -7.57 28.55 -2.35
N LYS A 58 -8.78 28.90 -1.90
CA LYS A 58 -9.17 30.29 -1.64
C LYS A 58 -8.26 31.00 -0.64
N LYS A 59 -7.73 30.26 0.35
CA LYS A 59 -6.83 30.80 1.38
C LYS A 59 -5.41 31.03 0.88
N LEU A 60 -4.97 30.36 -0.19
CA LEU A 60 -3.68 30.60 -0.85
C LEU A 60 -3.65 31.99 -1.51
N GLY A 61 -4.81 32.46 -2.00
CA GLY A 61 -4.94 33.75 -2.67
C GLY A 61 -4.35 33.76 -4.09
N THR A 62 -4.21 34.94 -4.68
CA THR A 62 -3.65 35.10 -6.04
C THR A 62 -2.12 35.08 -6.01
N VAL A 63 -1.53 34.34 -6.96
CA VAL A 63 -0.06 34.16 -7.09
C VAL A 63 0.54 34.65 -8.41
N GLN A 64 -0.29 35.18 -9.32
CA GLN A 64 0.09 35.45 -10.72
C GLN A 64 1.13 36.56 -10.89
N THR A 65 1.16 37.54 -9.97
CA THR A 65 2.08 38.69 -10.01
C THR A 65 3.19 38.59 -8.95
N ASP A 66 3.22 37.49 -8.20
CA ASP A 66 4.16 37.28 -7.10
C ASP A 66 5.55 36.89 -7.63
N THR A 67 6.59 37.24 -6.87
CA THR A 67 7.91 36.64 -7.09
C THR A 67 7.93 35.18 -6.63
N PHE A 68 8.93 34.41 -7.04
CA PHE A 68 9.10 33.04 -6.57
C PHE A 68 9.14 32.94 -5.03
N LEU A 69 9.80 33.90 -4.35
CA LEU A 69 9.88 33.91 -2.89
C LEU A 69 8.50 34.18 -2.26
N ASP A 70 7.74 35.14 -2.80
CA ASP A 70 6.38 35.42 -2.32
C ASP A 70 5.46 34.21 -2.51
N GLN A 71 5.62 33.47 -3.63
CA GLN A 71 4.89 32.23 -3.88
C GLN A 71 5.25 31.15 -2.87
N GLN A 72 6.54 30.97 -2.57
CA GLN A 72 6.99 30.00 -1.58
C GLN A 72 6.45 30.31 -0.18
N ASP A 73 6.47 31.58 0.22
CA ASP A 73 5.94 32.02 1.53
C ASP A 73 4.43 31.76 1.62
N LYS A 74 3.67 32.06 0.56
CA LYS A 74 2.22 31.79 0.50
C LYS A 74 1.89 30.30 0.52
N VAL A 75 2.61 29.49 -0.25
CA VAL A 75 2.42 28.02 -0.25
C VAL A 75 2.74 27.45 1.13
N THR A 76 3.83 27.89 1.77
CA THR A 76 4.19 27.45 3.12
C THR A 76 3.12 27.83 4.14
N ALA A 77 2.62 29.06 4.10
CA ALA A 77 1.54 29.51 4.98
C ALA A 77 0.23 28.74 4.74
N PHE A 78 -0.09 28.41 3.48
CA PHE A 78 -1.25 27.58 3.13
C PHE A 78 -1.11 26.16 3.66
N SER A 79 0.06 25.51 3.52
CA SER A 79 0.29 24.17 4.07
C SER A 79 0.13 24.11 5.60
N ILE A 80 0.59 25.15 6.31
CA ILE A 80 0.38 25.27 7.77
C ILE A 80 -1.10 25.46 8.08
N TYR A 81 -1.80 26.29 7.31
CA TYR A 81 -3.25 26.48 7.48
C TYR A 81 -4.00 25.15 7.32
N GLU A 82 -3.70 24.37 6.30
CA GLU A 82 -4.35 23.08 6.04
C GLU A 82 -4.10 22.07 7.17
N MET A 83 -2.85 21.98 7.64
CA MET A 83 -2.48 21.13 8.78
C MET A 83 -3.22 21.51 10.07
N LEU A 84 -3.50 22.80 10.27
CA LEU A 84 -4.25 23.26 11.45
C LEU A 84 -5.77 23.17 11.25
N PHE A 85 -6.26 23.27 10.01
CA PHE A 85 -7.69 23.27 9.68
C PHE A 85 -8.34 21.93 10.02
N VAL A 86 -7.60 20.82 9.98
CA VAL A 86 -8.11 19.50 10.36
C VAL A 86 -8.45 19.42 11.85
N LEU A 87 -7.91 20.29 12.70
CA LEU A 87 -8.19 20.30 14.14
C LEU A 87 -9.67 20.63 14.40
N GLY A 88 -10.39 19.70 15.02
CA GLY A 88 -11.81 19.85 15.33
C GLY A 88 -12.76 19.49 14.17
N THR A 89 -12.22 19.00 13.05
CA THR A 89 -13.02 18.42 11.96
C THR A 89 -13.15 16.90 12.12
N PRO A 90 -14.24 16.27 11.62
CA PRO A 90 -14.33 14.83 11.58
C PRO A 90 -13.23 14.21 10.73
N VAL A 91 -12.73 13.04 11.13
CA VAL A 91 -11.74 12.28 10.36
C VAL A 91 -12.35 11.85 9.03
N ASP A 92 -11.71 12.25 7.93
CA ASP A 92 -12.04 11.78 6.58
C ASP A 92 -11.01 10.72 6.15
N ARG A 93 -11.46 9.47 6.07
CA ARG A 93 -10.64 8.32 5.67
C ARG A 93 -10.44 8.21 4.15
N THR A 94 -11.04 9.13 3.38
CA THR A 94 -10.97 9.15 1.91
C THR A 94 -9.92 10.10 1.35
N ILE A 95 -9.21 10.83 2.22
CA ILE A 95 -8.14 11.75 1.83
C ILE A 95 -6.88 10.98 1.42
N PHE A 96 -6.13 11.56 0.49
CA PHE A 96 -4.81 11.09 0.11
C PHE A 96 -3.77 11.88 0.89
N ALA A 97 -2.85 11.18 1.57
CA ALA A 97 -1.77 11.80 2.33
C ALA A 97 -0.71 12.49 1.44
N ASN A 98 -0.60 12.06 0.18
CA ASN A 98 0.33 12.58 -0.81
C ASN A 98 -0.38 12.90 -2.14
N GLU A 99 0.34 13.51 -3.07
CA GLU A 99 -0.21 13.95 -4.35
C GLU A 99 -0.65 12.78 -5.23
N ILE A 100 -1.82 12.91 -5.86
CA ILE A 100 -2.45 11.88 -6.68
C ILE A 100 -1.71 11.55 -8.00
N TYR A 101 -0.70 12.35 -8.38
CA TYR A 101 0.10 12.12 -9.59
C TYR A 101 1.37 11.30 -9.34
N ILE A 102 1.70 10.99 -8.08
CA ILE A 102 2.89 10.21 -7.74
C ILE A 102 2.71 8.75 -8.16
N THR A 103 3.81 8.14 -8.61
CA THR A 103 3.89 6.69 -8.90
C THR A 103 4.32 5.96 -7.62
N ASN A 104 3.38 5.81 -6.69
CA ASN A 104 3.54 5.03 -5.47
C ASN A 104 2.16 4.52 -5.00
N ALA A 105 2.10 3.73 -3.94
CA ALA A 105 0.91 3.47 -3.13
C ALA A 105 1.29 3.57 -1.65
N TRP A 106 0.31 3.59 -0.75
CA TRP A 106 0.57 3.57 0.69
C TRP A 106 -0.65 3.14 1.49
N ASP A 107 -0.40 2.52 2.63
CA ASP A 107 -1.36 2.32 3.71
C ASP A 107 -1.35 3.51 4.71
N ASN A 108 -2.46 3.67 5.44
CA ASN A 108 -2.54 4.55 6.60
C ASN A 108 -3.26 3.80 7.72
N VAL A 109 -2.51 3.40 8.75
CA VAL A 109 -3.01 2.57 9.85
C VAL A 109 -4.05 3.29 10.70
N GLU A 110 -3.89 4.60 10.93
CA GLU A 110 -4.80 5.43 11.72
C GLU A 110 -6.11 5.72 10.97
N LEU A 111 -6.09 5.64 9.64
CA LEU A 111 -7.28 5.76 8.81
C LEU A 111 -7.80 4.39 8.37
N ASN A 112 -7.15 3.27 8.75
CA ASN A 112 -7.37 1.94 8.21
C ASN A 112 -7.74 1.99 6.71
N SER A 113 -6.84 2.58 5.91
CA SER A 113 -7.08 2.88 4.50
C SER A 113 -5.85 2.55 3.65
N VAL A 114 -6.09 2.17 2.40
CA VAL A 114 -5.05 2.00 1.38
C VAL A 114 -5.33 2.96 0.24
N SER A 115 -4.31 3.69 -0.18
CA SER A 115 -4.39 4.70 -1.23
C SER A 115 -3.58 4.31 -2.46
N ILE A 116 -4.26 4.27 -3.60
CA ILE A 116 -3.68 3.95 -4.90
C ILE A 116 -3.89 5.17 -5.81
N PRO A 117 -2.94 6.11 -5.88
CA PRO A 117 -3.07 7.36 -6.63
C PRO A 117 -3.19 7.15 -8.13
N ALA A 118 -3.67 8.15 -8.86
CA ALA A 118 -3.82 8.07 -10.31
C ALA A 118 -2.48 7.90 -11.05
N GLY A 119 -1.39 8.42 -10.49
CA GLY A 119 -0.05 8.34 -11.07
C GLY A 119 0.43 6.90 -11.31
N ILE A 120 0.18 5.98 -10.36
CA ILE A 120 0.59 4.57 -10.49
C ILE A 120 -0.35 3.75 -11.40
N LEU A 121 -1.54 4.26 -11.74
CA LEU A 121 -2.52 3.54 -12.56
C LEU A 121 -2.25 3.66 -14.07
N ASN A 122 -1.00 3.41 -14.46
CA ASN A 122 -0.53 3.40 -15.84
C ASN A 122 0.36 2.18 -16.09
N GLY A 123 0.64 1.88 -17.36
CA GLY A 123 1.60 0.81 -17.70
C GLY A 123 2.99 1.09 -17.12
N PRO A 124 3.73 0.08 -16.62
CA PRO A 124 3.40 -1.36 -16.69
C PRO A 124 2.49 -1.89 -15.57
N PHE A 125 2.13 -1.07 -14.58
CA PHE A 125 1.38 -1.52 -13.40
C PHE A 125 -0.09 -1.83 -13.71
N TYR A 126 -0.73 -0.99 -14.52
CA TYR A 126 -2.16 -1.13 -14.84
C TYR A 126 -2.50 -0.59 -16.23
N ASP A 127 -3.31 -1.35 -16.96
CA ASP A 127 -4.06 -0.85 -18.11
C ASP A 127 -5.38 -1.63 -18.17
N TYR A 128 -6.49 -0.93 -18.40
CA TYR A 128 -7.80 -1.57 -18.51
C TYR A 128 -7.84 -2.65 -19.62
N ASN A 129 -7.02 -2.52 -20.65
CA ASN A 129 -6.94 -3.45 -21.78
C ASN A 129 -5.93 -4.59 -21.58
N TYR A 130 -5.15 -4.59 -20.49
CA TYR A 130 -4.24 -5.69 -20.21
C TYR A 130 -4.98 -6.95 -19.77
N PRO A 131 -4.42 -8.15 -20.04
CA PRO A 131 -4.90 -9.39 -19.44
C PRO A 131 -5.02 -9.26 -17.92
N ALA A 132 -6.00 -9.95 -17.31
CA ALA A 132 -6.22 -9.86 -15.89
C ALA A 132 -4.98 -10.31 -15.11
N ALA A 133 -4.26 -11.35 -15.57
CA ALA A 133 -3.02 -11.79 -14.93
C ALA A 133 -1.97 -10.68 -14.82
N VAL A 134 -1.89 -9.79 -15.82
CA VAL A 134 -0.97 -8.64 -15.80
C VAL A 134 -1.45 -7.59 -14.81
N ASN A 135 -2.74 -7.26 -14.79
CA ASN A 135 -3.28 -6.27 -13.84
C ASN A 135 -3.23 -6.78 -12.39
N TYR A 136 -3.52 -8.06 -12.14
CA TYR A 136 -3.40 -8.67 -10.81
C TYR A 136 -1.94 -8.77 -10.38
N GLY A 137 -1.03 -9.28 -11.22
CA GLY A 137 0.39 -9.35 -10.87
C GLY A 137 1.09 -8.00 -10.84
N GLY A 138 0.54 -7.00 -11.53
CA GLY A 138 1.01 -5.63 -11.58
C GLY A 138 0.54 -4.81 -10.37
N ILE A 139 -0.44 -3.93 -10.59
CA ILE A 139 -1.04 -3.11 -9.55
C ILE A 139 -1.72 -3.93 -8.45
N GLY A 140 -2.19 -5.14 -8.74
CA GLY A 140 -2.77 -6.01 -7.73
C GLY A 140 -1.76 -6.42 -6.67
N SER A 141 -0.52 -6.76 -7.04
CA SER A 141 0.55 -7.09 -6.08
C SER A 141 0.83 -5.94 -5.12
N ILE A 142 0.95 -4.71 -5.64
CA ILE A 142 1.08 -3.49 -4.84
C ILE A 142 -0.12 -3.33 -3.92
N THR A 143 -1.34 -3.50 -4.45
CA THR A 143 -2.56 -3.44 -3.61
C THR A 143 -2.55 -4.49 -2.48
N GLY A 144 -2.04 -5.69 -2.75
CA GLY A 144 -1.93 -6.76 -1.76
C GLY A 144 -0.90 -6.45 -0.68
N GLU A 145 0.24 -5.89 -1.06
CA GLU A 145 1.32 -5.44 -0.18
C GLU A 145 0.79 -4.38 0.81
N GLU A 146 0.17 -3.31 0.31
CA GLU A 146 -0.42 -2.25 1.15
C GLU A 146 -1.50 -2.76 2.10
N ILE A 147 -2.33 -3.72 1.66
CA ILE A 147 -3.32 -4.36 2.54
C ILE A 147 -2.62 -5.17 3.64
N ALA A 148 -1.52 -5.83 3.33
CA ALA A 148 -0.78 -6.65 4.27
C ALA A 148 0.01 -5.79 5.28
N LEU A 149 0.51 -4.61 4.88
CA LEU A 149 1.18 -3.65 5.77
C LEU A 149 0.27 -3.18 6.92
N LEU A 150 -1.05 -3.12 6.71
CA LEU A 150 -2.01 -2.88 7.80
C LEU A 150 -1.98 -3.95 8.93
N PHE A 151 -1.28 -5.07 8.74
CA PHE A 151 -1.14 -6.18 9.68
C PHE A 151 0.32 -6.43 10.09
N ASP A 152 1.22 -5.49 9.83
CA ASP A 152 2.58 -5.53 10.36
C ASP A 152 2.62 -5.13 11.86
N SER A 153 3.81 -5.01 12.44
CA SER A 153 3.94 -4.66 13.87
C SER A 153 3.31 -3.30 14.23
N ASP A 154 3.26 -2.35 13.31
CA ASP A 154 2.69 -1.03 13.52
C ASP A 154 1.19 -1.05 13.28
N GLY A 155 0.75 -1.68 12.19
CA GLY A 155 -0.64 -1.86 11.82
C GLY A 155 -1.43 -2.61 12.89
N LEU A 156 -0.88 -3.67 13.50
CA LEU A 156 -1.58 -4.46 14.50
C LEU A 156 -1.97 -3.70 15.77
N GLN A 157 -1.37 -2.53 16.02
CA GLN A 157 -1.72 -1.68 17.16
C GLN A 157 -3.08 -0.99 16.98
N TRP A 158 -3.58 -0.91 15.74
CA TRP A 158 -4.80 -0.19 15.36
C TRP A 158 -5.90 -1.16 14.92
N ASP A 159 -7.12 -0.94 15.42
CA ASP A 159 -8.30 -1.70 14.99
C ASP A 159 -8.88 -1.20 13.66
N GLY A 160 -9.98 -1.83 13.22
CA GLY A 160 -10.65 -1.50 11.95
C GLY A 160 -11.22 -0.09 11.86
N THR A 161 -11.29 0.65 12.96
CA THR A 161 -11.74 2.04 13.01
C THR A 161 -10.61 3.04 13.11
N GLY A 162 -9.35 2.58 13.15
CA GLY A 162 -8.19 3.44 13.33
C GLY A 162 -7.97 3.87 14.78
N VAL A 163 -8.45 3.06 15.75
CA VAL A 163 -8.25 3.31 17.18
C VAL A 163 -7.19 2.36 17.72
N LEU A 164 -6.27 2.88 18.55
CA LEU A 164 -5.30 2.06 19.28
C LEU A 164 -6.03 1.08 20.19
N ASN A 165 -5.90 -0.20 19.90
CA ASN A 165 -6.64 -1.26 20.58
C ASN A 165 -5.91 -2.60 20.44
N SER A 166 -5.74 -3.32 21.55
CA SER A 166 -5.12 -4.64 21.55
C SER A 166 -6.15 -5.70 21.18
N TRP A 167 -6.36 -5.91 19.88
CA TRP A 167 -7.34 -6.87 19.35
C TRP A 167 -6.75 -8.27 19.06
N MET A 168 -5.42 -8.41 19.05
CA MET A 168 -4.76 -9.73 19.00
C MET A 168 -4.33 -10.21 20.39
N ASP A 169 -4.56 -11.49 20.65
CA ASP A 169 -4.13 -12.15 21.88
C ASP A 169 -2.67 -12.62 21.83
N ASP A 170 -2.08 -12.86 23.00
CA ASP A 170 -0.69 -13.28 23.17
C ASP A 170 -0.35 -14.55 22.37
N SER A 171 -1.28 -15.51 22.28
CA SER A 171 -1.02 -16.77 21.55
C SER A 171 -0.92 -16.54 20.04
N SER A 172 -1.74 -15.65 19.50
CA SER A 172 -1.71 -15.22 18.11
C SER A 172 -0.46 -14.39 17.81
N MET A 173 -0.04 -13.53 18.75
CA MET A 173 1.21 -12.77 18.66
C MET A 173 2.44 -13.69 18.61
N ILE A 174 2.45 -14.79 19.37
CA ILE A 174 3.52 -15.80 19.30
C ILE A 174 3.53 -16.46 17.92
N GLY A 175 2.35 -16.83 17.39
CA GLY A 175 2.21 -17.38 16.04
C GLY A 175 2.77 -16.45 14.97
N LEU A 176 2.41 -15.17 15.04
CA LEU A 176 2.93 -14.13 14.15
C LEU A 176 4.45 -14.02 14.25
N THR A 177 4.98 -13.90 15.48
CA THR A 177 6.43 -13.75 15.72
C THR A 177 7.22 -14.92 15.13
N ASN A 178 6.71 -16.14 15.26
CA ASN A 178 7.35 -17.33 14.69
C ASN A 178 7.35 -17.30 13.15
N MET A 179 6.23 -16.91 12.55
CA MET A 179 6.12 -16.78 11.09
C MET A 179 7.07 -15.69 10.57
N THR A 180 7.06 -14.50 11.17
CA THR A 180 7.89 -13.39 10.74
C THR A 180 9.38 -13.67 10.96
N GLN A 181 9.75 -14.45 11.98
CA GLN A 181 11.14 -14.90 12.17
C GLN A 181 11.60 -15.82 11.02
N CYS A 182 10.71 -16.63 10.44
CA CYS A 182 11.05 -17.43 9.27
C CYS A 182 11.44 -16.54 8.08
N VAL A 183 10.66 -15.48 7.85
CA VAL A 183 10.94 -14.49 6.79
C VAL A 183 12.26 -13.76 7.05
N VAL A 184 12.52 -13.33 8.29
CA VAL A 184 13.80 -12.72 8.67
C VAL A 184 14.98 -13.65 8.34
N ASN A 185 14.85 -14.93 8.67
CA ASN A 185 15.92 -15.91 8.43
C ASN A 185 16.16 -16.13 6.94
N GLU A 186 15.12 -16.20 6.13
CA GLU A 186 15.24 -16.33 4.67
C GLU A 186 15.98 -15.14 4.07
N TYR A 187 15.48 -13.93 4.30
CA TYR A 187 16.02 -12.72 3.69
C TYR A 187 17.40 -12.33 4.23
N SER A 188 17.73 -12.69 5.47
CA SER A 188 19.08 -12.46 6.01
C SER A 188 20.17 -13.26 5.30
N ASN A 189 19.80 -14.32 4.57
CA ASN A 189 20.72 -15.10 3.74
C ASN A 189 20.82 -14.59 2.30
N PHE A 190 20.05 -13.56 1.93
CA PHE A 190 20.06 -13.00 0.58
C PHE A 190 21.17 -11.94 0.42
N CYS A 191 22.17 -12.24 -0.42
CA CYS A 191 23.33 -11.39 -0.64
C CYS A 191 23.42 -10.95 -2.11
N PRO A 192 22.58 -9.98 -2.55
CA PRO A 192 22.39 -9.67 -3.97
C PRO A 192 23.64 -9.12 -4.67
N LEU A 193 24.55 -8.49 -3.92
CA LEU A 193 25.79 -7.91 -4.43
C LEU A 193 26.98 -8.88 -4.37
N GLY A 194 26.73 -10.15 -4.01
CA GLY A 194 27.75 -11.19 -3.96
C GLY A 194 28.70 -11.11 -2.76
N PRO A 195 29.71 -12.01 -2.72
CA PRO A 195 30.63 -12.13 -1.59
C PRO A 195 31.41 -10.85 -1.29
N GLY A 196 31.57 -10.53 -0.01
CA GLY A 196 32.29 -9.33 0.46
C GLY A 196 31.43 -8.07 0.55
N ASN A 197 30.18 -8.10 0.07
CA ASN A 197 29.19 -7.05 0.27
C ASN A 197 28.20 -7.42 1.40
N PRO A 198 27.58 -6.42 2.07
CA PRO A 198 26.52 -6.69 3.03
C PRO A 198 25.35 -7.44 2.38
N CYS A 199 24.88 -8.49 3.05
CA CYS A 199 23.62 -9.14 2.73
C CYS A 199 22.45 -8.29 3.21
N VAL A 200 21.23 -8.61 2.75
CA VAL A 200 20.01 -7.97 3.22
C VAL A 200 19.89 -8.15 4.73
N ASN A 201 19.45 -7.10 5.42
CA ASN A 201 19.13 -7.19 6.84
C ASN A 201 17.67 -7.61 6.98
N GLY A 202 17.42 -8.91 7.13
CA GLY A 202 16.07 -9.47 7.16
C GLY A 202 15.21 -8.92 8.30
N THR A 203 15.81 -8.47 9.41
CA THR A 203 15.08 -7.78 10.49
C THR A 203 14.59 -6.41 10.06
N LYS A 204 15.42 -5.63 9.36
CA LYS A 204 15.04 -4.29 8.90
C LYS A 204 14.02 -4.31 7.77
N THR A 205 14.06 -5.33 6.92
CA THR A 205 13.13 -5.47 5.79
C THR A 205 11.93 -6.35 6.14
N GLN A 206 11.75 -6.73 7.41
CA GLN A 206 10.79 -7.75 7.82
C GLN A 206 9.36 -7.41 7.42
N ALA A 207 8.91 -6.18 7.69
CA ALA A 207 7.53 -5.75 7.42
C ALA A 207 7.20 -5.87 5.92
N GLU A 208 8.02 -5.23 5.08
CA GLU A 208 7.89 -5.28 3.62
C GLU A 208 7.95 -6.72 3.09
N ASN A 209 8.93 -7.50 3.54
CA ASN A 209 9.06 -8.89 3.09
C ASN A 209 7.84 -9.76 3.44
N VAL A 210 7.24 -9.52 4.61
CA VAL A 210 6.00 -10.21 5.03
C VAL A 210 4.82 -9.72 4.18
N ALA A 211 4.75 -8.41 3.93
CA ALA A 211 3.71 -7.80 3.11
C ALA A 211 3.76 -8.29 1.65
N ASP A 212 4.93 -8.31 1.03
CA ASP A 212 5.15 -8.85 -0.31
C ASP A 212 4.61 -10.28 -0.43
N ASN A 213 4.98 -11.15 0.52
CA ASN A 213 4.60 -12.55 0.50
C ASN A 213 3.11 -12.75 0.78
N GLY A 214 2.58 -12.11 1.82
CA GLY A 214 1.17 -12.22 2.20
C GLY A 214 0.23 -11.61 1.16
N GLY A 215 0.61 -10.44 0.64
CA GLY A 215 -0.07 -9.72 -0.42
C GLY A 215 -0.12 -10.53 -1.72
N LEU A 216 1.02 -11.07 -2.17
CA LEU A 216 1.08 -11.85 -3.40
C LEU A 216 0.23 -13.13 -3.31
N GLN A 217 0.16 -13.78 -2.15
CA GLN A 217 -0.75 -14.93 -1.93
C GLN A 217 -2.22 -14.52 -2.08
N ALA A 218 -2.63 -13.38 -1.52
CA ALA A 218 -4.00 -12.87 -1.66
C ALA A 218 -4.32 -12.50 -3.11
N VAL A 219 -3.36 -11.89 -3.80
CA VAL A 219 -3.49 -11.47 -5.20
C VAL A 219 -3.63 -12.66 -6.14
N TYR A 220 -2.80 -13.69 -5.97
CA TYR A 220 -2.92 -14.92 -6.74
C TYR A 220 -4.28 -15.59 -6.53
N LYS A 221 -4.74 -15.65 -5.27
CA LYS A 221 -6.05 -16.20 -4.94
C LYS A 221 -7.19 -15.39 -5.56
N ALA A 222 -7.14 -14.07 -5.48
CA ALA A 222 -8.12 -13.17 -6.09
C ALA A 222 -8.17 -13.34 -7.62
N PHE A 223 -7.01 -13.49 -8.27
CA PHE A 223 -6.94 -13.79 -9.70
C PHE A 223 -7.57 -15.15 -10.04
N LYS A 224 -7.31 -16.21 -9.26
CA LYS A 224 -7.94 -17.52 -9.49
C LYS A 224 -9.46 -17.48 -9.30
N SER A 225 -9.95 -16.69 -8.35
CA SER A 225 -11.39 -16.41 -8.23
C SER A 225 -11.93 -15.66 -9.46
N PHE A 226 -11.18 -14.68 -9.98
CA PHE A 226 -11.54 -14.00 -11.24
C PHE A 226 -11.63 -14.98 -12.42
N GLU A 227 -10.64 -15.85 -12.62
CA GLU A 227 -10.66 -16.86 -13.71
C GLU A 227 -11.84 -17.82 -13.56
N THR A 228 -12.18 -18.21 -12.33
CA THR A 228 -13.31 -19.09 -12.05
C THR A 228 -14.65 -18.46 -12.47
N LEU A 229 -14.80 -17.14 -12.29
CA LEU A 229 -16.02 -16.41 -12.59
C LEU A 229 -16.12 -15.98 -14.07
N ASN A 230 -14.99 -15.69 -14.72
CA ASN A 230 -14.96 -15.06 -16.05
C ASN A 230 -14.40 -15.97 -17.15
N GLY A 231 -13.90 -17.16 -16.79
CA GLY A 231 -13.17 -18.04 -17.69
C GLY A 231 -11.66 -17.77 -17.67
N PRO A 232 -10.89 -18.59 -18.41
CA PRO A 232 -9.44 -18.50 -18.44
C PRO A 232 -8.97 -17.16 -19.02
N ASP A 233 -7.95 -16.56 -18.39
CA ASP A 233 -7.32 -15.34 -18.88
C ASP A 233 -6.52 -15.60 -20.18
N PRO A 234 -6.49 -14.69 -21.17
CA PRO A 234 -5.70 -14.88 -22.37
C PRO A 234 -4.21 -15.07 -22.05
N LEU A 235 -3.60 -16.03 -22.74
CA LEU A 235 -2.15 -16.22 -22.68
C LEU A 235 -1.43 -15.07 -23.38
N LEU A 236 -0.37 -14.56 -22.76
CA LEU A 236 0.52 -13.61 -23.41
C LEU A 236 1.25 -14.31 -24.58
N PRO A 237 1.51 -13.61 -25.69
CA PRO A 237 2.31 -14.15 -26.78
C PRO A 237 3.76 -14.40 -26.32
N GLY A 238 4.31 -15.58 -26.60
CA GLY A 238 5.68 -15.97 -26.26
C GLY A 238 5.78 -16.93 -25.06
N ALA A 239 7.00 -17.14 -24.53
CA ALA A 239 7.25 -18.05 -23.41
C ALA A 239 6.81 -17.50 -22.03
N ALA A 240 6.29 -16.28 -21.99
CA ALA A 240 5.77 -15.65 -20.78
C ALA A 240 4.34 -16.11 -20.48
N SER A 241 4.13 -17.41 -20.26
CA SER A 241 2.85 -17.92 -19.78
C SER A 241 2.79 -17.86 -18.25
N SER A 242 1.65 -17.42 -17.70
CA SER A 242 1.25 -17.39 -16.28
C SER A 242 2.01 -16.44 -15.36
N PHE A 243 1.25 -15.67 -14.56
CA PHE A 243 1.56 -14.89 -13.34
C PHE A 243 2.98 -14.29 -13.12
N ASN A 244 3.80 -14.15 -14.16
CA ASN A 244 5.15 -13.59 -14.12
C ASN A 244 5.16 -12.06 -14.16
N ALA A 245 4.00 -11.41 -14.16
CA ALA A 245 3.89 -9.95 -14.21
C ALA A 245 4.55 -9.28 -12.99
N PHE A 246 4.55 -9.93 -11.82
CA PHE A 246 5.28 -9.42 -10.64
C PHE A 246 6.79 -9.32 -10.89
N GLY A 247 7.39 -10.34 -11.53
CA GLY A 247 8.81 -10.35 -11.87
C GLY A 247 9.20 -9.32 -12.95
N ILE A 248 8.23 -8.78 -13.71
CA ILE A 248 8.46 -7.73 -14.70
C ILE A 248 8.54 -6.34 -14.04
N LEU A 249 7.82 -6.13 -12.94
CA LEU A 249 7.81 -4.85 -12.22
C LEU A 249 9.12 -4.58 -11.48
N ILE A 250 9.74 -5.61 -10.91
CA ILE A 250 10.99 -5.51 -10.16
C ILE A 250 12.18 -5.73 -11.10
N CYS A 251 12.36 -4.81 -12.05
CA CYS A 251 13.56 -4.76 -12.89
C CYS A 251 14.40 -3.47 -12.72
N PRO A 252 14.71 -3.00 -11.49
CA PRO A 252 15.66 -1.92 -11.32
C PRO A 252 17.11 -2.44 -11.41
N SER A 253 17.95 -1.74 -12.19
CA SER A 253 19.41 -1.88 -12.07
C SER A 253 19.93 -0.87 -11.05
N ILE A 254 20.50 -1.34 -9.94
CA ILE A 254 21.10 -0.47 -8.92
C ILE A 254 22.59 -0.29 -9.26
N SER A 255 23.05 0.96 -9.41
CA SER A 255 24.48 1.26 -9.57
C SER A 255 25.21 1.18 -8.23
N ASN A 256 26.46 0.69 -8.23
CA ASN A 256 27.31 0.57 -7.03
C ASN A 256 27.59 1.89 -6.28
N ASP A 257 27.29 3.05 -6.90
CA ASP A 257 27.53 4.39 -6.35
C ASP A 257 26.33 5.02 -5.62
N HIS A 258 25.21 4.29 -5.47
CA HIS A 258 24.13 4.80 -4.63
C HIS A 258 24.57 4.82 -3.16
N PRO A 259 24.49 5.97 -2.45
CA PRO A 259 24.78 6.00 -1.03
C PRO A 259 23.87 5.00 -0.32
N LYS A 260 24.46 4.26 0.62
CA LYS A 260 23.75 3.32 1.50
C LYS A 260 22.85 4.09 2.48
N SER A 261 21.85 4.83 1.99
CA SER A 261 20.72 5.27 2.79
C SER A 261 19.77 4.08 2.93
N GLY A 262 19.36 3.80 4.17
CA GLY A 262 18.43 2.72 4.46
C GLY A 262 17.10 2.92 3.74
N THR A 263 16.44 1.80 3.45
CA THR A 263 14.98 1.61 3.51
C THR A 263 14.17 2.88 3.75
N GLU A 264 13.65 3.49 2.68
CA GLU A 264 12.56 4.47 2.72
C GLU A 264 11.66 4.21 1.50
N SER A 265 10.83 3.16 1.57
CA SER A 265 9.55 3.08 0.85
C SER A 265 8.43 3.79 1.61
N SER A 266 8.62 4.01 2.93
CA SER A 266 7.69 4.75 3.79
C SER A 266 8.35 6.01 4.36
N ILE A 267 8.51 7.04 3.52
CA ILE A 267 8.51 8.41 4.07
C ILE A 267 7.04 8.73 4.37
N GLN A 268 6.58 8.38 5.57
CA GLN A 268 5.57 9.22 6.20
C GLN A 268 6.20 10.60 6.35
N PRO A 269 5.61 11.69 5.82
CA PRO A 269 6.05 13.01 6.21
C PRO A 269 5.76 13.12 7.70
N GLY A 270 6.84 13.02 8.49
CA GLY A 270 6.83 13.48 9.87
C GLY A 270 6.24 14.89 9.86
N LEU A 271 5.14 15.06 10.58
CA LEU A 271 4.67 16.38 10.98
C LEU A 271 5.85 17.14 11.60
N PRO A 272 6.11 18.40 11.19
CA PRO A 272 7.08 19.24 11.88
C PRO A 272 6.65 19.52 13.34
#